data_AF-A0A7C3CNP4-F1
#
_entry.id   AF-A0A7C3CNP4-F1
#
_cell.length_a   1.000
_cell.length_b   1.000
_cell.length_c   1.000
_cell.angle_alpha   90.00
_cell.angle_beta   90.00
_cell.angle_gamma   90.00
#
_symmetry.space_group_name_H-M   'P 1'
#
loop_
_entity.id
_entity.type
_entity.pdbx_description
1 polymer ?
#
loop_
_entity_poly.entity_id
_entity_poly.type
_entity_poly.pdbx_seq_one_letter_code
_entity_poly.pdbx_strand_id
1 'polypeptide(L)'
;MTREQFLKKLQEEIPYIKAHEEDDWDWYNEGMEFLEKGELEKAEKKFKELILSQPEHHDGYEGLARVYMMKGRLKEAIFLIEEAIKLAERFLEDGSLDIEVLEELKQLREEIKGRIQPI
;
A
#
# COMPACT_ATOMS: atom_id res chain seq x y z
N MET A 1 4.23 -9.58 11.49
CA MET A 1 4.45 -10.20 10.17
C MET A 1 5.58 -9.44 9.52
N THR A 2 6.54 -10.09 8.86
CA THR A 2 7.58 -9.37 8.10
C THR A 2 7.09 -9.06 6.68
N ARG A 3 7.71 -8.09 5.99
CA ARG A 3 7.41 -7.78 4.58
C ARG A 3 7.61 -8.99 3.67
N GLU A 4 8.67 -9.75 3.85
CA GLU A 4 8.92 -10.99 3.10
C GLU A 4 7.80 -12.02 3.29
N GLN A 5 7.36 -12.23 4.53
CA GLN A 5 6.24 -13.13 4.83
C GLN A 5 4.93 -12.63 4.21
N PHE A 6 4.71 -11.31 4.20
CA PHE A 6 3.56 -10.69 3.56
C PHE A 6 3.57 -10.90 2.05
N LEU A 7 4.69 -10.60 1.38
CA LEU A 7 4.85 -10.79 -0.06
C LEU A 7 4.68 -12.25 -0.46
N LYS A 8 5.24 -13.19 0.34
CA LYS A 8 5.05 -14.63 0.10
C LYS A 8 3.58 -15.02 0.15
N LYS A 9 2.84 -14.60 1.18
CA LYS A 9 1.40 -14.87 1.27
C LYS A 9 0.63 -14.27 0.12
N LEU A 10 1.02 -13.07 -0.32
CA LEU A 10 0.38 -12.39 -1.42
C LEU A 10 0.63 -13.11 -2.74
N GLN A 11 1.85 -13.62 -2.96
CA GLN A 11 2.19 -14.45 -4.12
C GLN A 11 1.43 -15.79 -4.11
N GLU A 12 1.17 -16.37 -2.94
CA GLU A 12 0.32 -17.57 -2.81
C GLU A 12 -1.14 -17.26 -3.16
N GLU A 13 -1.64 -16.06 -2.80
CA GLU A 13 -3.00 -15.59 -3.13
C GLU A 13 -3.15 -15.28 -4.63
N ILE A 14 -2.13 -14.68 -5.26
CA ILE A 14 -2.14 -14.19 -6.64
C ILE A 14 -0.89 -14.73 -7.38
N PRO A 15 -0.83 -16.02 -7.71
CA PRO A 15 0.39 -16.68 -8.19
C PRO A 15 0.79 -16.31 -9.63
N TYR A 16 -0.11 -15.66 -10.37
CA TYR A 16 0.06 -15.34 -11.78
C TYR A 16 0.78 -14.00 -12.02
N ILE A 17 0.82 -13.10 -11.03
CA ILE A 17 1.57 -11.85 -11.12
C ILE A 17 3.03 -12.11 -10.76
N LYS A 18 3.94 -11.50 -11.52
CA LYS A 18 5.37 -11.55 -11.27
C LYS A 18 5.94 -10.14 -11.23
N ALA A 19 6.93 -9.95 -10.37
CA ALA A 19 7.59 -8.66 -10.21
C ALA A 19 8.22 -8.19 -11.53
N HIS A 20 7.98 -6.92 -11.88
CA HIS A 20 8.55 -6.22 -13.03
C HIS A 20 8.26 -6.82 -14.42
N GLU A 21 7.28 -7.73 -14.56
CA GLU A 21 6.90 -8.34 -15.84
C GLU A 21 5.60 -7.76 -16.44
N GLU A 22 4.74 -7.11 -15.65
CA GLU A 22 3.42 -6.61 -16.08
C GLU A 22 3.43 -5.09 -16.35
N ASP A 23 2.60 -4.63 -17.28
CA ASP A 23 2.35 -3.20 -17.53
C ASP A 23 1.38 -2.66 -16.45
N ASP A 24 1.96 -2.22 -15.34
CA ASP A 24 1.29 -1.97 -14.06
C ASP A 24 1.08 -0.47 -13.76
N TRP A 25 1.41 0.40 -14.71
CA TRP A 25 1.34 1.87 -14.60
C TRP A 25 -0.04 2.39 -14.18
N ASP A 26 -1.11 1.69 -14.57
CA ASP A 26 -2.49 2.12 -14.32
C ASP A 26 -3.15 1.47 -13.09
N TRP A 27 -2.53 0.47 -12.45
CA TRP A 27 -3.17 -0.23 -11.33
C TRP A 27 -3.35 0.64 -10.10
N TYR A 28 -2.46 1.61 -9.88
CA TYR A 28 -2.64 2.60 -8.82
C TYR A 28 -3.90 3.43 -9.08
N ASN A 29 -4.03 3.97 -10.29
CA ASN A 29 -5.17 4.80 -10.70
C ASN A 29 -6.49 4.01 -10.62
N GLU A 30 -6.51 2.77 -11.11
CA GLU A 30 -7.67 1.89 -10.98
C GLU A 30 -8.03 1.61 -9.51
N GLY A 31 -7.02 1.32 -8.69
CA GLY A 31 -7.19 1.09 -7.25
C GLY A 31 -7.80 2.30 -6.55
N MET A 32 -7.34 3.50 -6.89
CA MET A 32 -7.87 4.76 -6.36
C MET A 32 -9.29 5.03 -6.83
N GLU A 33 -9.61 4.79 -8.12
CA GLU A 33 -10.97 4.92 -8.64
C GLU A 33 -11.95 3.98 -7.91
N PHE A 34 -11.54 2.73 -7.66
CA PHE A 34 -12.34 1.81 -6.86
C PHE A 34 -12.49 2.25 -5.40
N LEU A 35 -11.43 2.82 -4.80
CA LEU A 35 -11.47 3.36 -3.44
C LEU A 35 -12.48 4.51 -3.33
N GLU A 36 -12.46 5.45 -4.27
CA GLU A 36 -13.38 6.60 -4.33
C GLU A 36 -14.84 6.16 -4.48
N LYS A 37 -15.09 5.11 -5.26
CA LYS A 37 -16.43 4.50 -5.41
C LYS A 37 -16.85 3.67 -4.19
N GLY A 38 -15.98 3.45 -3.22
CA GLY A 38 -16.21 2.57 -2.08
C GLY A 38 -16.22 1.08 -2.43
N GLU A 39 -15.72 0.70 -3.61
CA GLU A 39 -15.59 -0.68 -4.08
C GLU A 39 -14.32 -1.33 -3.49
N LEU A 40 -14.30 -1.44 -2.15
CA LEU A 40 -13.10 -1.77 -1.37
C LEU A 40 -12.46 -3.10 -1.76
N GLU A 41 -13.24 -4.12 -2.15
CA GLU A 41 -12.72 -5.42 -2.59
C GLU A 41 -11.95 -5.31 -3.90
N LYS A 42 -12.40 -4.46 -4.83
CA LYS A 42 -11.71 -4.25 -6.12
C LYS A 42 -10.46 -3.40 -5.93
N ALA A 43 -10.53 -2.36 -5.10
CA ALA A 43 -9.37 -1.58 -4.70
C ALA A 43 -8.31 -2.46 -4.02
N GLU A 44 -8.73 -3.31 -3.06
CA GLU A 44 -7.85 -4.28 -2.38
C GLU A 44 -7.09 -5.14 -3.39
N LYS A 45 -7.81 -5.70 -4.37
CA LYS A 45 -7.21 -6.54 -5.41
C LYS A 45 -6.18 -5.77 -6.23
N LYS A 46 -6.49 -4.56 -6.68
CA LYS A 46 -5.58 -3.76 -7.54
C LYS A 46 -4.30 -3.37 -6.82
N PHE A 47 -4.40 -2.92 -5.57
CA PHE A 47 -3.20 -2.59 -4.80
C PHE A 47 -2.37 -3.83 -4.44
N LYS A 48 -3.01 -4.99 -4.20
CA LYS A 48 -2.32 -6.27 -4.04
C LYS A 48 -1.56 -6.70 -5.30
N GLU A 49 -2.17 -6.56 -6.47
CA GLU A 49 -1.51 -6.81 -7.77
C GLU A 49 -0.30 -5.86 -7.95
N LEU A 50 -0.47 -4.56 -7.64
CA LEU A 50 0.61 -3.58 -7.70
C LEU A 50 1.77 -3.89 -6.75
N ILE A 51 1.50 -4.33 -5.53
CA ILE A 51 2.55 -4.76 -4.59
C ILE A 51 3.34 -5.96 -5.14
N LEU A 52 2.70 -6.90 -5.85
CA LEU A 52 3.42 -8.05 -6.40
C LEU A 52 4.26 -7.68 -7.62
N SER A 53 3.77 -6.76 -8.47
CA SER A 53 4.52 -6.32 -9.64
C SER A 53 5.65 -5.34 -9.27
N GLN A 54 5.39 -4.40 -8.37
CA GLN A 54 6.37 -3.44 -7.87
C GLN A 54 6.52 -3.54 -6.35
N PRO A 55 7.13 -4.62 -5.83
CA PRO A 55 7.24 -4.81 -4.39
C PRO A 55 8.05 -3.72 -3.72
N GLU A 56 8.94 -3.03 -4.43
CA GLU A 56 9.76 -1.94 -3.93
C GLU A 56 9.12 -0.55 -4.06
N HIS A 57 7.92 -0.41 -4.63
CA HIS A 57 7.24 0.89 -4.78
C HIS A 57 6.27 1.14 -3.61
N HIS A 58 6.15 2.39 -3.14
CA HIS A 58 5.32 2.72 -1.97
C HIS A 58 3.81 2.72 -2.27
N ASP A 59 3.40 3.16 -3.46
CA ASP A 59 2.00 3.32 -3.89
C ASP A 59 1.07 2.14 -3.59
N GLY A 60 1.52 0.92 -3.91
CA GLY A 60 0.72 -0.28 -3.65
C GLY A 60 0.44 -0.49 -2.16
N TYR A 61 1.44 -0.24 -1.31
CA TYR A 61 1.30 -0.36 0.14
C TYR A 61 0.42 0.76 0.72
N GLU A 62 0.58 1.98 0.23
CA GLU A 62 -0.27 3.12 0.62
C GLU A 62 -1.74 2.84 0.28
N GLY A 63 -2.02 2.48 -0.97
CA GLY A 63 -3.38 2.21 -1.43
C GLY A 63 -4.03 1.09 -0.63
N LEU A 64 -3.29 0.00 -0.38
CA LEU A 64 -3.80 -1.10 0.45
C LEU A 64 -3.99 -0.69 1.93
N ALA A 65 -3.15 0.19 2.47
CA ALA A 65 -3.33 0.75 3.81
C ALA A 65 -4.62 1.57 3.91
N ARG A 66 -4.92 2.41 2.90
CA ARG A 66 -6.18 3.18 2.82
C ARG A 66 -7.39 2.27 2.76
N VAL A 67 -7.35 1.22 1.93
CA VAL A 67 -8.41 0.19 1.86
C VAL A 67 -8.63 -0.44 3.24
N TYR A 68 -7.57 -0.89 3.90
CA TYR A 68 -7.69 -1.55 5.21
C TYR A 68 -8.14 -0.59 6.31
N MET A 69 -7.77 0.69 6.23
CA MET A 69 -8.31 1.71 7.12
C MET A 69 -9.83 1.85 6.95
N MET A 70 -10.34 1.89 5.73
CA MET A 70 -11.79 1.96 5.44
C MET A 70 -12.53 0.69 5.86
N LYS A 71 -11.89 -0.48 5.76
CA LYS A 71 -12.43 -1.78 6.23
C LYS A 71 -12.34 -1.97 7.75
N GLY A 72 -11.79 -1.01 8.51
CA GLY A 72 -11.58 -1.12 9.95
C GLY A 72 -10.46 -2.09 10.36
N ARG A 73 -9.68 -2.59 9.40
CA ARG A 73 -8.51 -3.48 9.58
C ARG A 73 -7.28 -2.67 9.96
N LEU A 74 -7.38 -1.91 11.04
CA LEU A 74 -6.41 -0.87 11.39
C LEU A 74 -5.01 -1.41 11.70
N LYS A 75 -4.92 -2.64 12.26
CA LYS A 75 -3.64 -3.31 12.54
C LYS A 75 -2.90 -3.72 11.27
N GLU A 76 -3.62 -4.12 10.23
CA GLU A 76 -2.99 -4.37 8.93
C GLU A 76 -2.68 -3.07 8.20
N ALA A 77 -3.55 -2.06 8.29
CA ALA A 77 -3.30 -0.73 7.72
C ALA A 77 -2.02 -0.09 8.28
N ILE A 78 -1.80 -0.17 9.60
CA ILE A 78 -0.59 0.40 10.22
C ILE A 78 0.68 -0.31 9.77
N PHE A 79 0.63 -1.64 9.61
CA PHE A 79 1.76 -2.39 9.08
C PHE A 79 2.10 -1.95 7.65
N LEU A 80 1.10 -1.78 6.80
CA LEU A 80 1.31 -1.42 5.40
C LEU A 80 1.83 0.01 5.23
N ILE A 81 1.28 0.98 5.96
CA ILE A 81 1.76 2.36 5.87
C ILE A 81 3.18 2.51 6.40
N GLU A 82 3.58 1.71 7.40
CA GLU A 82 4.96 1.67 7.88
C GLU A 82 5.93 1.12 6.81
N GLU A 83 5.51 0.14 6.01
CA GLU A 83 6.32 -0.34 4.89
C GLU A 83 6.36 0.69 3.74
N ALA A 84 5.24 1.36 3.44
CA ALA A 84 5.20 2.44 2.46
C ALA A 84 6.17 3.57 2.82
N ILE A 85 6.20 4.00 4.08
CA ILE A 85 7.11 5.04 4.59
C ILE A 85 8.58 4.61 4.42
N LYS A 86 8.93 3.37 4.77
CA LYS A 86 10.32 2.88 4.61
C LYS A 86 10.77 2.89 3.15
N LEU A 87 9.87 2.52 2.23
CA LEU A 87 10.16 2.55 0.80
C LEU A 87 10.30 4.01 0.34
N ALA A 88 9.36 4.88 0.67
CA ALA A 88 9.41 6.30 0.35
C ALA A 88 10.68 6.99 0.88
N GLU A 89 11.12 6.69 2.10
CA GLU A 89 12.39 7.20 2.65
C GLU A 89 13.59 6.81 1.78
N ARG A 90 13.62 5.58 1.27
CA ARG A 90 14.67 5.12 0.35
C ARG A 90 14.63 5.87 -1.00
N PHE A 91 13.45 6.15 -1.56
CA PHE A 91 13.35 6.94 -2.79
C PHE A 91 13.70 8.42 -2.56
N LEU A 92 13.34 8.97 -1.40
CA LEU A 92 13.72 10.34 -1.02
C LEU A 92 15.24 10.47 -0.88
N GLU A 93 15.91 9.48 -0.28
CA GLU A 93 17.37 9.42 -0.19
C GLU A 93 18.06 9.32 -1.55
N ASP A 94 17.44 8.63 -2.50
CA ASP A 94 17.87 8.52 -3.90
C ASP A 94 17.54 9.78 -4.73
N GLY A 95 16.74 10.70 -4.19
CA GLY A 95 16.31 11.93 -4.86
C GLY A 95 15.24 11.71 -5.94
N SER A 96 14.59 10.55 -5.95
CA SER A 96 13.54 10.16 -6.89
C SER A 96 12.12 10.37 -6.33
N LEU A 97 12.00 10.91 -5.11
CA LEU A 97 10.72 11.23 -4.48
C LEU A 97 10.75 12.63 -3.85
N ASP A 98 9.63 13.34 -3.95
CA ASP A 98 9.42 14.62 -3.27
C ASP A 98 9.10 14.41 -1.78
N ILE A 99 9.62 15.31 -0.93
CA ILE A 99 9.41 15.24 0.52
C ILE A 99 7.93 15.29 0.93
N GLU A 100 7.08 15.93 0.12
CA GLU A 100 5.63 16.04 0.35
C GLU A 100 4.96 14.66 0.41
N VAL A 101 5.34 13.73 -0.46
CA VAL A 101 4.79 12.36 -0.45
C VAL A 101 5.11 11.65 0.87
N LEU A 102 6.33 11.80 1.38
CA LEU A 102 6.71 11.22 2.66
C LEU A 102 5.92 11.83 3.83
N GLU A 103 5.64 13.13 3.78
CA GLU A 103 4.82 13.81 4.78
C GLU A 103 3.37 13.31 4.75
N GLU A 104 2.78 13.13 3.57
CA GLU A 104 1.44 12.55 3.39
C GLU A 104 1.32 11.14 3.97
N LEU A 105 2.31 10.28 3.71
CA LEU A 105 2.34 8.92 4.27
C LEU A 105 2.45 8.94 5.79
N LYS A 106 3.24 9.86 6.37
CA LYS A 106 3.35 10.05 7.82
C LYS A 106 2.05 10.57 8.43
N GLN A 107 1.35 11.48 7.75
CA GLN A 107 0.03 11.97 8.16
C GLN A 107 -0.99 10.83 8.21
N LEU A 108 -1.06 10.00 7.16
CA LEU A 108 -1.94 8.84 7.10
C LEU A 108 -1.64 7.83 8.21
N ARG A 109 -0.36 7.61 8.53
CA ARG A 109 0.04 6.76 9.66
C ARG A 109 -0.53 7.27 10.98
N GLU A 110 -0.44 8.56 11.25
CA GLU A 110 -0.98 9.14 12.50
C GLU A 110 -2.52 9.08 12.54
N GLU A 111 -3.19 9.26 11.39
CA GLU A 111 -4.63 9.04 11.30
C GLU A 111 -5.02 7.60 11.65
N ILE A 112 -4.34 6.61 11.07
CA ILE A 112 -4.58 5.19 11.37
C ILE A 112 -4.34 4.91 12.85
N LYS A 113 -3.24 5.42 13.44
CA LYS A 113 -2.95 5.25 14.87
C LYS A 113 -4.03 5.87 15.76
N GLY A 114 -4.51 7.06 15.43
CA GLY A 114 -5.59 7.72 16.14
C GLY A 114 -6.88 6.89 16.17
N ARG A 115 -7.14 6.11 15.11
CA ARG A 115 -8.28 5.18 15.04
C ARG A 115 -8.07 3.88 15.82
N ILE A 116 -6.82 3.45 16.06
CA ILE A 116 -6.49 2.20 16.79
C ILE A 116 -6.76 2.32 18.30
N GLN A 117 -6.68 3.52 18.85
CA GLN A 117 -6.96 3.78 20.26
C GLN A 117 -8.38 4.35 20.42
N PRO A 118 -9.44 3.51 20.51
CA PRO A 118 -10.64 3.98 21.17
C PRO A 118 -10.30 4.15 22.66
N ILE A 119 -10.56 5.37 23.14
CA ILE A 119 -10.51 5.88 24.52
C ILE A 119 -10.65 4.79 25.59
#